data_AF-A0A8T7FIQ4-F1
#
_entry.id   AF-A0A8T7FIQ4-F1
#
_cell.length_a   1.000
_cell.length_b   1.000
_cell.length_c   1.000
_cell.angle_alpha   90.00
_cell.angle_beta   90.00
_cell.angle_gamma   90.00
#
_symmetry.space_group_name_H-M   'P 1'
#
loop_
_entity.id
_entity.type
_entity.pdbx_description
1 polymer ?
#
loop_
_entity_poly.entity_id
_entity_poly.type
_entity_poly.pdbx_seq_one_letter_code
_entity_poly.pdbx_strand_id
1 'polypeptide(L)' 'MTDMEKTIMLELSTLPEDQLLDVLKYIRFLKFSQLDSREIEKRFDASWERVRARAKELNITQKDIEAEIRAVREGK' A
#
# COMPACT_ATOMS: atom_id res chain seq x y z
N MET A 1 -13.41 -26.06 -11.15
CA MET A 1 -13.81 -24.91 -11.95
C MET A 1 -15.31 -24.69 -11.75
N THR A 2 -15.69 -23.57 -11.14
CA THR A 2 -17.09 -23.20 -10.86
C THR A 2 -17.83 -22.85 -12.15
N ASP A 3 -19.16 -22.82 -12.12
CA ASP A 3 -19.94 -22.41 -13.29
C ASP A 3 -19.68 -20.95 -13.65
N MET A 4 -19.43 -20.09 -12.66
CA MET A 4 -19.02 -18.71 -12.90
C MET A 4 -17.64 -18.61 -13.58
N GLU A 5 -16.67 -19.43 -13.17
CA GLU A 5 -15.35 -19.47 -13.82
C GLU A 5 -15.44 -19.91 -15.28
N LYS A 6 -16.30 -20.89 -15.59
CA LYS A 6 -16.54 -21.32 -16.98
C LYS A 6 -17.15 -20.22 -17.82
N THR A 7 -18.16 -19.52 -17.30
CA THR A 7 -18.82 -18.41 -18.00
C THR A 7 -17.82 -17.28 -18.28
N ILE A 8 -17.02 -16.88 -17.29
CA ILE A 8 -15.98 -15.85 -17.47
C ILE A 8 -14.98 -16.28 -18.55
N MET A 9 -14.54 -17.54 -18.58
CA MET A 9 -13.62 -18.02 -19.62
C MET A 9 -14.24 -17.99 -21.02
N LEU A 10 -15.53 -18.32 -21.13
CA LEU A 10 -16.26 -18.23 -22.39
C LEU A 10 -16.34 -16.76 -22.85
N GLU A 11 -16.76 -15.85 -21.98
CA GLU A 11 -16.85 -14.41 -22.26
C GLU A 11 -15.51 -13.85 -22.74
N LEU A 12 -14.41 -14.16 -22.04
CA LEU A 12 -13.06 -13.76 -22.43
C LEU A 12 -12.66 -14.32 -23.80
N SER A 13 -13.04 -15.56 -24.12
CA SER A 13 -12.72 -16.20 -25.40
C SER A 13 -13.44 -15.58 -26.59
N THR A 14 -14.56 -14.90 -26.34
CA THR A 14 -15.38 -14.24 -27.37
C THR A 14 -15.06 -12.76 -27.56
N LEU A 15 -14.16 -12.19 -26.75
CA LEU A 15 -13.81 -10.78 -26.83
C LEU A 15 -12.90 -10.49 -28.03
N PRO A 16 -13.08 -9.32 -28.67
CA PRO A 16 -12.09 -8.73 -29.57
C PRO A 16 -10.72 -8.58 -28.88
N GLU A 17 -9.63 -8.72 -29.63
CA GLU A 17 -8.26 -8.75 -29.08
C GLU A 17 -7.86 -7.47 -28.33
N ASP A 18 -8.29 -6.31 -28.83
CA ASP A 18 -8.10 -5.01 -28.20
C ASP A 18 -8.77 -4.94 -26.82
N GLN A 19 -10.02 -5.42 -26.72
CA GLN A 19 -10.78 -5.44 -25.47
C GLN A 19 -10.26 -6.52 -24.50
N LEU A 20 -9.86 -7.68 -25.02
CA LEU A 20 -9.27 -8.77 -24.23
C LEU A 20 -8.00 -8.30 -23.51
N LEU A 21 -7.12 -7.58 -24.22
CA LEU A 21 -5.89 -7.04 -23.64
C LEU A 21 -6.17 -6.11 -22.47
N ASP A 22 -7.18 -5.24 -22.57
CA ASP A 22 -7.52 -4.31 -21.50
C ASP A 22 -8.13 -5.01 -20.28
N VAL A 23 -9.00 -6.01 -20.48
CA VAL A 23 -9.54 -6.83 -19.40
C VAL A 23 -8.42 -7.60 -18.69
N LEU A 24 -7.49 -8.19 -19.44
CA LEU A 24 -6.34 -8.91 -18.85
C LEU A 24 -5.40 -7.98 -18.08
N LYS A 25 -5.15 -6.76 -18.58
CA LYS A 25 -4.40 -5.74 -17.83
C LYS A 25 -5.09 -5.38 -16.51
N TYR A 26 -6.41 -5.24 -16.51
CA TYR A 26 -7.16 -4.91 -15.30
C TYR A 26 -7.14 -6.04 -14.28
N ILE A 27 -7.33 -7.30 -14.70
CA ILE A 27 -7.18 -8.48 -13.82
C ILE A 27 -5.77 -8.52 -13.23
N ARG A 28 -4.75 -8.24 -14.06
CA ARG A 28 -3.35 -8.18 -13.63
C ARG A 28 -3.14 -7.06 -12.60
N PHE A 29 -3.67 -5.87 -12.85
CA PHE A 29 -3.65 -4.76 -11.89
C PHE A 29 -4.27 -5.14 -10.55
N LEU A 30 -5.48 -5.72 -10.54
CA LEU A 30 -6.14 -6.15 -9.30
C LEU A 30 -5.29 -7.16 -8.53
N LYS A 31 -4.72 -8.14 -9.23
CA LYS A 31 -3.83 -9.15 -8.65
C LYS A 31 -2.59 -8.54 -8.00
N PHE A 32 -2.00 -7.50 -8.60
CA PHE A 32 -0.81 -6.84 -8.06
C PHE A 32 -1.12 -5.77 -7.01
N SER A 33 -2.24 -5.04 -7.13
CA SER A 33 -2.67 -4.04 -6.15
C SER A 33 -2.96 -4.64 -4.76
N GLN A 34 -3.40 -5.90 -4.72
CA GLN A 34 -3.59 -6.63 -3.46
C GLN A 34 -2.27 -7.01 -2.77
N LEU A 35 -1.16 -7.08 -3.52
CA LEU A 35 0.16 -7.40 -2.96
C LEU A 35 0.85 -6.17 -2.35
N ASP A 36 0.51 -4.96 -2.82
CA ASP A 36 1.29 -3.76 -2.50
C ASP A 36 0.85 -3.07 -1.20
N SER A 37 -0.46 -3.05 -0.91
CA SER A 37 -0.98 -2.38 0.31
C SER A 37 -0.44 -2.97 1.61
N ARG A 38 -0.43 -4.31 1.73
CA ARG A 38 0.10 -5.00 2.92
C ARG A 38 1.61 -4.85 3.06
N GLU A 39 2.32 -4.76 1.95
CA GLU A 39 3.77 -4.57 1.95
C GLU A 39 4.15 -3.14 2.34
N ILE A 40 3.38 -2.15 1.88
CA ILE A 40 3.49 -0.76 2.31
C ILE A 40 3.21 -0.63 3.82
N GLU A 41 2.15 -1.28 4.31
CA GLU A 41 1.79 -1.28 5.73
C GLU A 41 2.89 -1.92 6.60
N LYS A 42 3.42 -3.08 6.19
CA LYS A 42 4.58 -3.71 6.86
C LYS A 42 5.81 -2.80 6.89
N ARG A 43 6.14 -2.13 5.78
CA ARG A 43 7.29 -1.22 5.71
C ARG A 43 7.08 0.01 6.60
N PHE A 44 5.85 0.50 6.68
CA PHE A 44 5.48 1.58 7.58
C PHE A 44 5.65 1.17 9.04
N ASP A 45 5.08 0.02 9.45
CA ASP A 45 5.19 -0.50 10.81
C ASP A 45 6.65 -0.73 11.23
N ALA A 46 7.44 -1.38 10.37
CA ALA A 46 8.87 -1.62 10.63
C ALA A 46 9.65 -0.31 10.76
N SER A 47 9.30 0.72 9.99
CA SER A 47 9.93 2.04 10.09
C SER A 47 9.51 2.74 11.38
N TRP A 48 8.25 2.61 11.77
CA TRP A 48 7.71 3.19 13.00
C TRP A 48 8.28 2.56 14.27
N GLU A 49 8.53 1.25 14.27
CA GLU A 49 9.22 0.56 15.35
C GLU A 49 10.66 1.07 15.52
N ARG A 50 11.41 1.25 14.42
CA ARG A 50 12.77 1.82 14.46
C ARG A 50 12.78 3.24 15.03
N VAL A 51 11.83 4.08 14.63
CA VAL A 51 11.69 5.44 15.16
C VAL A 51 11.39 5.42 16.65
N ARG A 52 10.46 4.56 17.10
CA ARG A 52 10.14 4.42 18.53
C ARG A 52 11.31 3.91 19.35
N ALA A 53 12.06 2.92 18.85
CA ALA A 53 13.27 2.44 19.49
C ALA A 53 14.30 3.56 19.65
N ARG A 54 14.53 4.33 18.58
CA ARG A 54 15.47 5.46 18.59
C ARG A 54 15.05 6.59 19.52
N ALA A 55 13.75 6.93 19.55
CA ALA A 55 13.22 7.92 20.48
C ALA A 55 13.43 7.50 21.94
N LYS A 56 13.25 6.21 22.24
CA LYS A 56 13.49 5.63 23.57
C LYS A 56 14.98 5.66 23.95
N GLU A 57 15.88 5.31 23.04
CA GLU A 57 17.34 5.42 23.26
C GLU A 57 17.77 6.85 23.59
N LEU A 58 17.15 7.83 22.91
CA LEU A 58 17.48 9.24 23.06
C LEU A 58 16.70 9.93 24.20
N ASN A 59 15.87 9.19 24.95
CA ASN A 59 14.95 9.75 25.95
C ASN A 59 14.11 10.93 25.44
N ILE A 60 13.75 10.91 24.15
CA ILE A 60 12.92 11.95 23.56
C ILE A 60 11.52 11.82 24.14
N THR A 61 11.08 12.84 24.86
CA THR A 61 9.73 12.90 25.41
C THR A 61 8.77 13.54 24.42
N GLN A 62 7.48 13.30 24.60
CA GLN A 62 6.44 13.96 23.82
C GLN A 62 6.53 15.49 23.89
N LYS A 63 6.97 16.02 25.05
CA LYS A 63 7.18 17.46 25.26
C LYS A 63 8.33 18.01 24.41
N ASP A 64 9.39 17.24 24.19
CA ASP A 64 10.52 17.63 23.34
C ASP A 64 10.10 17.68 21.87
N ILE A 65 9.28 16.72 21.44
CA ILE A 65 8.69 16.69 20.08
C ILE A 65 7.80 17.92 19.86
N GLU A 66 6.95 18.24 20.82
CA GLU A 66 6.04 19.40 20.74
C GLU A 66 6.80 20.73 20.72
N ALA A 67 7.90 20.83 21.47
CA ALA A 67 8.77 22.00 21.47
C ALA A 67 9.44 22.19 20.10
N GLU A 68 9.95 21.12 19.48
CA GLU A 68 10.57 21.15 18.16
C GLU A 68 9.55 21.54 17.07
N ILE A 69 8.35 20.94 17.08
CA ILE A 69 7.28 21.27 16.14
C ILE A 69 6.89 22.74 16.26
N ARG A 70 6.81 23.27 17.49
CA ARG A 70 6.48 24.68 17.73
C ARG A 70 7.59 25.60 17.22
N ALA A 71 8.86 25.27 17.49
CA ALA A 71 10.01 26.05 17.02
C ALA A 71 10.05 26.16 15.48
N VAL A 72 9.80 25.05 14.77
CA VAL A 72 9.74 25.03 13.30
C VAL A 72 8.55 25.83 12.77
N ARG A 73 7.37 25.74 13.40
CA ARG A 73 6.18 26.49 12.97
C ARG A 73 6.28 27.99 13.24
N GLU A 74 7.00 28.38 14.29
CA GLU A 74 7.25 29.78 14.65
C GLU A 74 8.43 30.39 13.87
N GLY A 75 9.01 29.64 12.92
CA GLY A 75 10.00 30.16 11.97
C GLY A 75 11.39 30.38 12.57
N LYS A 76 11.86 29.44 13.39
CA LYS A 76 13.30 29.27 13.64
C LYS A 76 13.92 28.28 12.68
#